data_AF-A0A7X3D0P3-F1
#
_entry.id   AF-A0A7X3D0P3-F1
#
_cell.length_a   1.000
_cell.length_b   1.000
_cell.length_c   1.000
_cell.angle_alpha   90.00
_cell.angle_beta   90.00
_cell.angle_gamma   90.00
#
_symmetry.space_group_name_H-M   'P 1'
#
loop_
_entity.id
_entity.type
_entity.pdbx_description
1 polymer ?
#
loop_
_entity_poly.entity_id
_entity_poly.type
_entity_poly.pdbx_seq_one_letter_code
_entity_poly.pdbx_strand_id
1 'polypeptide(L)'
;MILKKRTYRLDKPVNPFIGALLFLISIVLLLITGPLGFVYGIFHSLFTRGIKGVGEYLLKIAISIDQLGNVMMQHLMNILWTNKNGYKFGNRDETISSALGRNKKLGTLTAAGRLIDKILDIIDPNHSLNSIDYYVEPSEDIIDHLAWIHIEDGQILCLKKVNKDFYFIPKGMRIIGDTDAQTLVQSTKKIFNIDIDIPSMEFVGIFEAQAHRKKPGILSRMTCYTAIHKGKLQPDSQIYEVAWLSYADKENLSEVDQLIFDVLHQNGELA
;
A
#
# COMPACT_ATOMS: atom_id res chain seq x y z
N MET A 1 19.12 -12.69 -13.54
CA MET A 1 18.63 -11.98 -12.34
C MET A 1 19.21 -10.57 -12.33
N ILE A 2 18.42 -9.56 -12.72
CA ILE A 2 18.87 -8.16 -12.62
C ILE A 2 18.69 -7.75 -11.15
N LEU A 3 19.75 -7.85 -10.36
CA LEU A 3 19.77 -7.36 -8.99
C LEU A 3 19.87 -5.83 -9.03
N LYS A 4 18.73 -5.14 -9.14
CA LYS A 4 18.68 -3.69 -9.03
C LYS A 4 18.91 -3.34 -7.56
N LYS A 5 20.17 -3.16 -7.14
CA LYS A 5 20.53 -2.52 -5.86
C LYS A 5 20.03 -1.07 -5.88
N ARG A 6 18.72 -0.84 -5.71
CA ARG A 6 18.17 0.47 -5.37
C ARG A 6 17.98 0.50 -3.87
N THR A 7 18.93 1.09 -3.19
CA THR A 7 18.71 1.69 -1.87
C THR A 7 17.81 2.92 -2.07
N TYR A 8 16.49 2.77 -1.95
CA TYR A 8 15.66 3.92 -1.62
C TYR A 8 15.96 4.24 -0.15
N ARG A 9 16.74 5.29 0.07
CA ARG A 9 16.67 6.02 1.34
C ARG A 9 15.51 7.00 1.17
N LEU A 10 14.81 7.37 2.26
CA LEU A 10 14.25 8.72 2.39
C LEU A 10 15.21 9.67 1.67
N ASP A 11 14.74 10.28 0.59
CA ASP A 11 15.51 10.80 -0.54
C ASP A 11 17.02 10.90 -0.31
N LYS A 12 17.85 10.26 -1.18
CA LYS A 12 19.29 10.59 -1.23
C LYS A 12 19.40 12.12 -1.16
N PRO A 13 20.19 12.70 -0.23
CA PRO A 13 20.24 14.14 -0.07
C PRO A 13 20.56 14.77 -1.42
N VAL A 14 19.54 15.35 -2.05
CA VAL A 14 19.67 15.97 -3.35
C VAL A 14 20.27 17.33 -3.08
N ASN A 15 21.33 17.68 -3.80
CA ASN A 15 21.83 19.03 -3.76
C ASN A 15 20.66 19.97 -4.13
N PRO A 16 20.26 20.93 -3.27
CA PRO A 16 19.06 21.74 -3.47
C PRO A 16 19.08 22.47 -4.82
N PHE A 17 20.26 22.84 -5.33
CA PHE A 17 20.42 23.45 -6.64
C PHE A 17 20.07 22.49 -7.78
N ILE A 18 20.42 21.22 -7.66
CA ILE A 18 20.08 20.20 -8.68
C ILE A 18 18.57 20.01 -8.72
N GLY A 19 17.90 19.96 -7.56
CA GLY A 19 16.44 19.85 -7.48
C GLY A 19 15.73 21.03 -8.16
N ALA A 20 16.14 22.26 -7.82
CA ALA A 20 15.59 23.47 -8.43
C ALA A 20 15.85 23.54 -9.95
N LEU A 21 17.05 23.15 -10.39
CA LEU A 21 17.40 23.12 -11.80
C LEU A 21 16.55 22.11 -12.57
N LEU A 22 16.40 20.88 -12.06
CA LEU A 22 15.57 19.85 -12.68
C LEU A 22 14.11 20.28 -12.76
N PHE A 23 13.60 20.97 -11.74
CA PHE A 23 12.25 21.54 -11.75
C PHE A 23 12.08 22.61 -12.84
N LEU A 24 13.01 23.56 -12.97
CA LEU A 24 12.93 24.58 -14.02
C LEU A 24 13.02 23.96 -15.41
N ILE A 25 13.92 22.99 -15.60
CA ILE A 25 14.05 22.25 -16.86
C ILE A 25 12.76 21.50 -17.18
N SER A 26 12.14 20.82 -16.21
CA SER A 26 10.91 20.05 -16.45
C SER A 26 9.74 20.95 -16.88
N ILE A 27 9.61 22.14 -16.29
CA ILE A 27 8.59 23.12 -16.69
C ILE A 27 8.84 23.61 -18.13
N VAL A 28 10.08 23.99 -18.47
CA VAL A 28 10.42 24.45 -19.82
C VAL A 28 10.15 23.34 -20.85
N LEU A 29 10.57 22.10 -20.55
CA LEU A 29 10.34 20.94 -21.42
C LEU A 29 8.84 20.66 -21.59
N LEU A 30 8.05 20.74 -20.52
CA LEU A 30 6.61 20.53 -20.58
C LEU A 30 5.91 21.59 -21.43
N LEU A 31 6.29 22.86 -21.30
CA LEU A 31 5.69 23.95 -22.08
C LEU A 31 6.01 23.84 -23.58
N ILE A 32 7.22 23.38 -23.93
CA ILE A 32 7.65 23.27 -25.33
C ILE A 32 7.15 21.97 -25.96
N THR A 33 7.35 20.83 -25.29
CA THR A 33 7.09 19.50 -25.89
C THR A 33 5.72 18.94 -25.52
N GLY A 34 5.14 19.36 -24.40
CA GLY A 34 3.84 18.89 -23.90
C GLY A 34 2.69 19.14 -24.88
N PRO A 35 2.48 20.36 -25.41
CA PRO A 35 1.41 20.62 -26.37
C PRO A 35 1.52 19.76 -27.64
N LEU A 36 2.74 19.60 -28.18
CA LEU A 36 2.99 18.76 -29.35
C LEU A 36 2.70 17.30 -29.07
N GLY A 37 3.20 16.79 -27.93
CA GLY A 37 2.95 15.42 -27.48
C GLY A 37 1.48 15.14 -27.21
N PHE A 38 0.76 16.10 -26.64
CA PHE A 38 -0.68 15.99 -26.36
C PHE A 38 -1.50 15.91 -27.65
N VAL A 39 -1.28 16.82 -28.60
CA VAL A 39 -1.97 16.82 -29.89
C VAL A 39 -1.71 15.50 -30.63
N TYR A 40 -0.44 15.09 -30.72
CA TYR A 40 -0.09 13.81 -31.33
C TYR A 40 -0.76 12.63 -30.62
N GLY A 41 -0.75 12.62 -29.28
CA GLY A 41 -1.38 11.57 -28.46
C GLY A 41 -2.88 11.43 -28.70
N ILE A 42 -3.60 12.55 -28.82
CA ILE A 42 -5.04 12.55 -29.15
C ILE A 42 -5.29 11.93 -30.52
N PHE A 43 -4.58 12.39 -31.56
CA PHE A 43 -4.75 11.85 -32.91
C PHE A 43 -4.36 10.38 -32.98
N HIS A 44 -3.21 10.01 -32.40
CA HIS A 44 -2.76 8.63 -32.37
C HIS A 44 -3.78 7.70 -31.69
N SER A 45 -4.32 8.12 -30.53
CA SER A 45 -5.32 7.34 -29.80
C SER A 45 -6.64 7.24 -30.56
N LEU A 46 -7.05 8.32 -31.24
CA LEU A 46 -8.24 8.36 -32.09
C LEU A 46 -8.11 7.41 -33.29
N PHE A 47 -6.97 7.43 -34.00
CA PHE A 47 -6.77 6.60 -35.19
C PHE A 47 -6.53 5.12 -34.87
N THR A 48 -6.02 4.79 -33.68
CA THR A 48 -5.75 3.40 -33.29
C THR A 48 -6.91 2.72 -32.57
N ARG A 49 -7.66 3.46 -31.73
CA ARG A 49 -8.70 2.91 -30.84
C ARG A 49 -9.98 3.74 -30.79
N GLY A 50 -10.14 4.74 -31.66
CA GLY A 50 -11.32 5.60 -31.71
C GLY A 50 -11.53 6.43 -30.44
N ILE A 51 -12.79 6.78 -30.18
CA ILE A 51 -13.20 7.61 -29.02
C ILE A 51 -12.80 6.94 -27.69
N LYS A 52 -12.90 5.61 -27.60
CA LYS A 52 -12.48 4.85 -26.41
C LYS A 52 -10.99 5.04 -26.12
N GLY A 53 -10.15 4.98 -27.16
CA GLY A 53 -8.72 5.25 -27.04
C GLY A 53 -8.40 6.65 -26.54
N VAL A 54 -9.10 7.66 -27.07
CA VAL A 54 -8.97 9.05 -26.60
C VAL A 54 -9.35 9.16 -25.12
N GLY A 55 -10.44 8.51 -24.70
CA GLY A 55 -10.84 8.45 -23.29
C GLY A 55 -9.77 7.80 -22.38
N GLU A 56 -9.23 6.65 -22.77
CA GLU A 56 -8.14 5.96 -22.05
C GLU A 56 -6.89 6.84 -21.93
N TYR A 57 -6.54 7.58 -23.00
CA TYR A 57 -5.42 8.51 -22.99
C TYR A 57 -5.65 9.71 -22.07
N LEU A 58 -6.82 10.35 -22.17
CA LEU A 58 -7.20 11.48 -21.31
C LEU A 58 -7.25 11.08 -19.83
N LEU A 59 -7.74 9.88 -19.53
CA LEU A 59 -7.75 9.35 -18.16
C LEU A 59 -6.33 9.21 -17.60
N LYS A 60 -5.38 8.71 -18.39
CA LYS A 60 -3.96 8.65 -17.98
C LYS A 60 -3.39 10.03 -17.68
N ILE A 61 -3.69 11.02 -18.50
CA ILE A 61 -3.26 12.41 -18.26
C ILE A 61 -3.91 12.96 -16.98
N ALA A 62 -5.21 12.71 -16.77
CA ALA A 62 -5.91 13.13 -15.56
C ALA A 62 -5.29 12.53 -14.29
N ILE A 63 -4.96 11.23 -14.29
CA ILE A 63 -4.26 10.56 -13.18
C ILE A 63 -2.89 11.22 -12.91
N SER A 64 -2.11 11.50 -13.95
CA SER A 64 -0.81 12.17 -13.80
C SER A 64 -0.94 13.59 -13.24
N ILE A 65 -1.95 14.35 -13.66
CA ILE A 65 -2.25 15.68 -13.12
C ILE A 65 -2.67 15.57 -11.64
N ASP A 66 -3.46 14.54 -11.30
CA ASP A 66 -3.89 14.28 -9.92
C ASP A 66 -2.68 13.98 -9.01
N GLN A 67 -1.75 13.11 -9.45
CA GLN A 67 -0.48 12.85 -8.74
C GLN A 67 0.38 14.12 -8.58
N LEU A 68 0.52 14.92 -9.65
CA LEU A 68 1.23 16.20 -9.56
C LEU A 68 0.57 17.13 -8.54
N GLY A 69 -0.76 17.21 -8.55
CA GLY A 69 -1.55 17.98 -7.61
C GLY A 69 -1.33 17.54 -6.16
N ASN A 70 -1.25 16.22 -5.91
CA ASN A 70 -0.97 15.65 -4.59
C ASN A 70 0.34 16.19 -4.02
N VAL A 71 1.40 16.23 -4.84
CA VAL A 71 2.70 16.77 -4.45
C VAL A 71 2.67 18.30 -4.32
N MET A 72 2.15 19.01 -5.33
CA MET A 72 2.17 20.47 -5.37
C MET A 72 1.37 21.12 -4.24
N MET A 73 0.19 20.56 -3.92
CA MET A 73 -0.73 21.15 -2.95
C MET A 73 -0.64 20.49 -1.56
N GLN A 74 0.32 19.59 -1.33
CA GLN A 74 0.40 18.74 -0.13
C GLN A 74 0.24 19.53 1.18
N HIS A 75 0.93 20.66 1.33
CA HIS A 75 0.92 21.43 2.57
C HIS A 75 -0.45 22.08 2.81
N LEU A 76 -1.08 22.58 1.75
CA LEU A 76 -2.40 23.19 1.82
C LEU A 76 -3.46 22.14 2.15
N MET A 77 -3.46 21.01 1.44
CA MET A 77 -4.42 19.91 1.67
C MET A 77 -4.26 19.28 3.05
N ASN A 78 -3.02 19.11 3.53
CA ASN A 78 -2.75 18.60 4.87
C ASN A 78 -3.19 19.53 6.02
N ILE A 79 -3.42 20.81 5.74
CA ILE A 79 -3.97 21.77 6.71
C ILE A 79 -5.50 21.85 6.58
N LEU A 80 -5.99 21.93 5.34
CA LEU A 80 -7.40 22.21 5.09
C LEU A 80 -8.28 20.96 5.11
N TRP A 81 -7.80 19.84 4.58
CA TRP A 81 -8.65 18.66 4.28
C TRP A 81 -8.47 17.52 5.28
N THR A 82 -7.37 17.50 6.03
CA THR A 82 -7.09 16.48 7.06
C THR A 82 -6.87 17.11 8.42
N ASN A 83 -7.15 16.35 9.47
CA ASN A 83 -6.79 16.75 10.82
C ASN A 83 -5.30 16.46 11.11
N LYS A 84 -4.81 16.88 12.29
CA LYS A 84 -3.40 16.70 12.69
C LYS A 84 -2.91 15.25 12.66
N ASN A 85 -3.82 14.28 12.82
CA ASN A 85 -3.56 12.84 12.81
C ASN A 85 -4.04 12.18 11.51
N GLY A 86 -4.27 12.93 10.43
CA GLY A 86 -4.62 12.35 9.14
C GLY A 86 -3.42 11.80 8.38
N TYR A 87 -3.68 10.83 7.50
CA TYR A 87 -2.74 10.35 6.49
C TYR A 87 -2.33 11.53 5.59
N LYS A 88 -1.03 11.70 5.31
CA LYS A 88 -0.54 12.90 4.62
C LYS A 88 -0.68 12.79 3.10
N PHE A 89 -1.18 13.86 2.51
CA PHE A 89 -1.00 14.17 1.08
C PHE A 89 0.48 14.46 0.80
N GLY A 90 0.92 14.21 -0.44
CA GLY A 90 2.27 14.53 -0.91
C GLY A 90 3.09 13.38 -1.47
N ASN A 91 2.58 12.14 -1.41
CA ASN A 91 3.25 11.00 -2.05
C ASN A 91 3.19 11.15 -3.58
N ARG A 92 4.36 11.23 -4.22
CA ARG A 92 4.49 11.47 -5.68
C ARG A 92 3.91 10.37 -6.57
N ASP A 93 3.78 9.15 -6.03
CA ASP A 93 3.23 8.01 -6.76
C ASP A 93 1.73 7.85 -6.49
N GLU A 94 1.13 8.73 -5.68
CA GLU A 94 -0.27 8.65 -5.25
C GLU A 94 -1.09 9.84 -5.74
N THR A 95 -2.33 9.59 -6.14
CA THR A 95 -3.31 10.61 -6.54
C THR A 95 -3.93 11.33 -5.33
N ILE A 96 -4.48 12.54 -5.51
CA ILE A 96 -5.25 13.21 -4.45
C ILE A 96 -6.45 12.34 -4.07
N SER A 97 -7.13 11.77 -5.06
CA SER A 97 -8.31 10.92 -4.84
C SER A 97 -8.00 9.72 -3.93
N SER A 98 -6.85 9.06 -4.12
CA SER A 98 -6.37 7.95 -3.26
C SER A 98 -6.10 8.41 -1.82
N ALA A 99 -5.31 9.48 -1.65
CA ALA A 99 -4.97 10.00 -0.32
C ALA A 99 -6.21 10.54 0.43
N LEU A 100 -7.18 11.11 -0.29
CA LEU A 100 -8.48 11.51 0.25
C LEU A 100 -9.28 10.28 0.72
N GLY A 101 -9.31 9.21 -0.09
CA GLY A 101 -9.96 7.94 0.23
C GLY A 101 -9.40 7.29 1.50
N ARG A 102 -8.07 7.26 1.65
CA ARG A 102 -7.41 6.79 2.89
C ARG A 102 -7.90 7.57 4.11
N ASN A 103 -7.96 8.91 4.01
CA ASN A 103 -8.45 9.74 5.09
C ASN A 103 -9.96 9.58 5.35
N LYS A 104 -10.77 9.30 4.31
CA LYS A 104 -12.19 8.95 4.46
C LYS A 104 -12.34 7.64 5.26
N LYS A 105 -11.60 6.60 4.86
CA LYS A 105 -11.57 5.29 5.55
C LYS A 105 -11.14 5.43 7.00
N LEU A 106 -10.17 6.29 7.29
CA LEU A 106 -9.68 6.56 8.65
C LEU A 106 -10.56 7.53 9.46
N GLY A 107 -11.57 8.16 8.86
CA GLY A 107 -12.39 9.17 9.53
C GLY A 107 -11.62 10.46 9.88
N THR A 108 -10.51 10.74 9.20
CA THR A 108 -9.59 11.86 9.51
C THR A 108 -9.80 13.11 8.67
N LEU A 109 -10.78 13.10 7.76
CA LEU A 109 -11.15 14.27 6.95
C LEU A 109 -11.72 15.40 7.81
N THR A 110 -11.38 16.64 7.47
CA THR A 110 -12.08 17.84 7.97
C THR A 110 -13.43 18.02 7.27
N ALA A 111 -14.18 19.06 7.65
CA ALA A 111 -15.40 19.44 6.91
C ALA A 111 -15.11 19.79 5.44
N ALA A 112 -14.00 20.49 5.16
CA ALA A 112 -13.60 20.81 3.80
C ALA A 112 -13.20 19.55 3.01
N GLY A 113 -12.43 18.64 3.62
CA GLY A 113 -12.08 17.36 2.99
C GLY A 113 -13.32 16.52 2.66
N ARG A 114 -14.29 16.44 3.58
CA ARG A 114 -15.58 15.76 3.34
C ARG A 114 -16.42 16.42 2.25
N LEU A 115 -16.34 17.75 2.10
CA LEU A 115 -17.04 18.44 1.02
C LEU A 115 -16.46 18.06 -0.35
N ILE A 116 -15.14 18.06 -0.48
CA ILE A 116 -14.46 17.64 -1.71
C ILE A 116 -14.79 16.19 -2.04
N ASP A 117 -14.71 15.30 -1.06
CA ASP A 117 -15.08 13.90 -1.21
C ASP A 117 -16.51 13.71 -1.73
N LYS A 118 -17.48 14.46 -1.18
CA LYS A 118 -18.86 14.45 -1.67
C LYS A 118 -19.01 14.94 -3.10
N ILE A 119 -18.21 15.93 -3.52
CA ILE A 119 -18.23 16.41 -4.92
C ILE A 119 -17.75 15.31 -5.86
N LEU A 120 -16.72 14.57 -5.47
CA LEU A 120 -16.22 13.44 -6.26
C LEU A 120 -17.26 12.30 -6.32
N ASP A 121 -17.93 12.00 -5.19
CA ASP A 121 -18.99 10.98 -5.13
C ASP A 121 -20.22 11.30 -6.02
N ILE A 122 -20.44 12.57 -6.40
CA ILE A 122 -21.47 12.96 -7.37
C ILE A 122 -21.07 12.55 -8.81
N ILE A 123 -19.77 12.55 -9.11
CA ILE A 123 -19.23 12.21 -10.43
C ILE A 123 -19.15 10.68 -10.58
N ASP A 124 -18.62 10.00 -9.57
CA ASP A 124 -18.48 8.54 -9.50
C ASP A 124 -18.77 8.04 -8.07
N PRO A 125 -19.78 7.18 -7.84
CA PRO A 125 -20.11 6.70 -6.50
C PRO A 125 -18.92 6.03 -5.78
N ASN A 126 -18.62 6.49 -4.56
CA ASN A 126 -17.47 6.05 -3.77
C ASN A 126 -16.11 6.32 -4.44
N HIS A 127 -16.03 7.36 -5.29
CA HIS A 127 -14.85 7.71 -6.09
C HIS A 127 -13.55 7.61 -5.31
N SER A 128 -13.48 8.27 -4.15
CA SER A 128 -12.24 8.33 -3.35
C SER A 128 -11.85 6.97 -2.76
N LEU A 129 -12.81 6.15 -2.32
CA LEU A 129 -12.57 4.81 -1.78
C LEU A 129 -12.11 3.85 -2.89
N ASN A 130 -12.74 3.93 -4.06
CA ASN A 130 -12.39 3.12 -5.22
C ASN A 130 -11.03 3.53 -5.82
N SER A 131 -10.61 4.77 -5.58
CA SER A 131 -9.34 5.33 -6.04
C SER A 131 -8.15 5.01 -5.13
N ILE A 132 -8.34 4.31 -3.99
CA ILE A 132 -7.21 3.97 -3.11
C ILE A 132 -6.27 3.02 -3.84
N ASP A 133 -5.06 3.49 -4.12
CA ASP A 133 -4.02 2.70 -4.75
C ASP A 133 -3.13 2.05 -3.68
N TYR A 134 -3.10 0.71 -3.68
CA TYR A 134 -2.30 -0.11 -2.75
C TYR A 134 -0.88 -0.42 -3.26
N TYR A 135 -0.56 -0.02 -4.49
CA TYR A 135 0.75 -0.23 -5.13
C TYR A 135 1.64 1.02 -5.10
N VAL A 136 1.21 2.07 -4.41
CA VAL A 136 2.02 3.28 -4.18
C VAL A 136 3.23 2.96 -3.31
N GLU A 137 4.36 3.64 -3.58
CA GLU A 137 5.57 3.55 -2.77
C GLU A 137 5.23 3.90 -1.30
N PRO A 138 5.58 3.05 -0.32
CA PRO A 138 5.24 3.33 1.08
C PRO A 138 5.88 4.64 1.56
N SER A 139 5.07 5.53 2.11
CA SER A 139 5.52 6.74 2.79
C SER A 139 5.79 6.47 4.27
N GLU A 140 6.26 7.47 5.03
CA GLU A 140 6.41 7.36 6.49
C GLU A 140 5.11 7.04 7.23
N ASP A 141 3.97 7.28 6.58
CA ASP A 141 2.64 6.99 7.13
C ASP A 141 2.17 5.56 6.84
N ILE A 142 2.97 4.73 6.15
CA ILE A 142 2.63 3.34 5.83
C ILE A 142 3.72 2.39 6.33
N ILE A 143 3.34 1.50 7.25
CA ILE A 143 4.19 0.41 7.73
C ILE A 143 3.91 -0.81 6.85
N ASP A 144 4.83 -1.11 5.93
CA ASP A 144 4.68 -2.15 4.91
C ASP A 144 5.29 -3.50 5.33
N HIS A 145 4.49 -4.55 5.29
CA HIS A 145 4.86 -5.91 5.69
C HIS A 145 4.46 -6.95 4.65
N LEU A 146 5.23 -8.04 4.62
CA LEU A 146 4.89 -9.27 3.92
C LEU A 146 4.45 -10.31 4.95
N ALA A 147 3.23 -10.83 4.81
CA ALA A 147 2.72 -11.91 5.65
C ALA A 147 2.76 -13.25 4.92
N TRP A 148 3.09 -14.30 5.68
CA TRP A 148 2.92 -15.68 5.24
C TRP A 148 1.61 -16.22 5.80
N ILE A 149 0.66 -16.54 4.91
CA ILE A 149 -0.62 -17.15 5.23
C ILE A 149 -0.43 -18.66 5.16
N HIS A 150 -0.50 -19.31 6.32
CA HIS A 150 -0.41 -20.76 6.44
C HIS A 150 -1.63 -21.27 7.19
N ILE A 151 -2.44 -22.09 6.52
CA ILE A 151 -3.73 -22.56 7.02
C ILE A 151 -3.70 -24.09 7.09
N GLU A 152 -4.11 -24.65 8.22
CA GLU A 152 -4.31 -26.09 8.43
C GLU A 152 -5.63 -26.29 9.17
N ASP A 153 -6.45 -27.25 8.72
CA ASP A 153 -7.72 -27.62 9.34
C ASP A 153 -8.67 -26.43 9.63
N GLY A 154 -8.71 -25.45 8.72
CA GLY A 154 -9.55 -24.26 8.86
C GLY A 154 -9.02 -23.23 9.89
N GLN A 155 -7.77 -23.37 10.34
CA GLN A 155 -7.12 -22.46 11.27
C GLN A 155 -5.85 -21.88 10.64
N ILE A 156 -5.57 -20.61 10.92
CA ILE A 156 -4.37 -19.91 10.42
C ILE A 156 -3.28 -19.87 11.49
N LEU A 157 -2.05 -20.11 11.06
CA LEU A 157 -0.85 -19.98 11.88
C LEU A 157 -0.66 -18.53 12.33
N CYS A 158 -0.65 -18.34 13.64
CA CYS A 158 -0.38 -17.07 14.29
C CYS A 158 0.72 -17.22 15.34
N LEU A 159 1.30 -16.08 15.70
CA LEU A 159 2.31 -15.98 16.76
C LEU A 159 1.83 -15.02 17.83
N LYS A 160 2.20 -15.32 19.06
CA LYS A 160 2.11 -14.40 20.20
C LYS A 160 3.50 -14.17 20.75
N LYS A 161 3.86 -12.92 21.06
CA LYS A 161 5.10 -12.66 21.82
C LYS A 161 4.86 -12.99 23.28
N VAL A 162 5.78 -13.69 23.95
CA VAL A 162 5.63 -14.13 25.35
C VAL A 162 5.21 -12.99 26.30
N ASN A 163 5.71 -11.77 26.06
CA ASN A 163 5.39 -10.58 26.88
C ASN A 163 4.31 -9.66 26.29
N LYS A 164 3.46 -10.16 25.38
CA LYS A 164 2.40 -9.37 24.75
C LYS A 164 1.09 -10.15 24.63
N ASP A 165 -0.01 -9.45 24.86
CA ASP A 165 -1.35 -10.05 24.88
C ASP A 165 -2.07 -10.01 23.53
N PHE A 166 -1.35 -10.04 22.41
CA PHE A 166 -1.99 -10.08 21.08
C PHE A 166 -1.30 -11.06 20.15
N TYR A 167 -2.11 -11.66 19.29
CA TYR A 167 -1.66 -12.55 18.23
C TYR A 167 -1.41 -11.76 16.94
N PHE A 168 -0.54 -12.26 16.09
CA PHE A 168 -0.29 -11.70 14.77
C PHE A 168 0.12 -12.79 13.79
N ILE A 169 -0.24 -12.61 12.53
CA ILE A 169 0.18 -13.49 11.43
C ILE A 169 1.69 -13.33 11.22
N PRO A 170 2.47 -14.42 11.02
CA PRO A 170 3.89 -14.35 10.74
C PRO A 170 4.19 -13.41 9.57
N LYS A 171 5.06 -12.43 9.82
CA LYS A 171 5.35 -11.38 8.84
C LYS A 171 6.76 -10.83 8.94
N GLY A 172 7.27 -10.38 7.80
CA GLY A 172 8.51 -9.61 7.67
C GLY A 172 8.20 -8.15 7.33
N MET A 173 8.97 -7.22 7.88
CA MET A 173 8.95 -5.84 7.41
C MET A 173 9.63 -5.79 6.05
N ARG A 174 8.99 -5.16 5.05
CA ARG A 174 9.62 -5.00 3.75
C ARG A 174 10.87 -4.16 3.89
N ILE A 175 12.01 -4.72 3.45
CA ILE A 175 13.24 -3.95 3.30
C ILE A 175 13.28 -3.44 1.87
N ILE A 176 13.60 -2.17 1.74
CA ILE A 176 13.72 -1.52 0.45
C ILE A 176 14.77 -2.23 -0.41
N GLY A 177 14.36 -2.62 -1.62
CA GLY A 177 15.20 -3.32 -2.59
C GLY A 177 15.08 -4.84 -2.53
N ASP A 178 14.47 -5.39 -1.48
CA ASP A 178 14.14 -6.81 -1.43
C ASP A 178 12.87 -7.09 -2.23
N THR A 179 12.85 -8.24 -2.91
CA THR A 179 11.62 -8.79 -3.47
C THR A 179 10.75 -9.36 -2.35
N ASP A 180 9.45 -9.48 -2.61
CA ASP A 180 8.47 -10.07 -1.69
C ASP A 180 8.93 -11.46 -1.23
N ALA A 181 9.38 -12.29 -2.17
CA ALA A 181 9.92 -13.61 -1.89
C ALA A 181 11.16 -13.55 -0.97
N GLN A 182 12.09 -12.62 -1.21
CA GLN A 182 13.27 -12.46 -0.36
C GLN A 182 12.89 -12.07 1.07
N THR A 183 12.00 -11.09 1.24
CA THR A 183 11.54 -10.71 2.58
C THR A 183 10.83 -11.86 3.28
N LEU A 184 9.94 -12.57 2.57
CA LEU A 184 9.19 -13.69 3.14
C LEU A 184 10.13 -14.80 3.60
N VAL A 185 11.03 -15.26 2.72
CA VAL A 185 12.05 -16.28 3.03
C VAL A 185 12.91 -15.89 4.23
N GLN A 186 13.43 -14.66 4.26
CA GLN A 186 14.25 -14.20 5.39
C GLN A 186 13.44 -14.18 6.70
N SER A 187 12.18 -13.73 6.64
CA SER A 187 11.33 -13.62 7.82
C SER A 187 10.93 -14.99 8.38
N THR A 188 10.52 -15.93 7.54
CA THR A 188 10.14 -17.29 7.96
C THR A 188 11.36 -18.08 8.43
N LYS A 189 12.52 -17.90 7.77
CA LYS A 189 13.79 -18.48 8.26
C LYS A 189 14.16 -17.95 9.64
N LYS A 190 14.02 -16.65 9.86
CA LYS A 190 14.32 -16.02 11.16
C LYS A 190 13.34 -16.46 12.25
N ILE A 191 12.06 -16.59 11.94
CA ILE A 191 11.03 -16.90 12.91
C ILE A 191 11.01 -18.39 13.23
N PHE A 192 11.04 -19.27 12.22
CA PHE A 192 10.78 -20.71 12.37
C PHE A 192 11.96 -21.61 11.95
N ASN A 193 13.04 -21.05 11.38
CA ASN A 193 14.12 -21.80 10.75
C ASN A 193 13.67 -22.73 9.60
N ILE A 194 12.56 -22.41 8.93
CA ILE A 194 12.04 -23.14 7.78
C ILE A 194 12.52 -22.55 6.45
N ASP A 195 12.41 -23.34 5.39
CA ASP A 195 12.64 -22.89 4.02
C ASP A 195 11.31 -22.82 3.25
N ILE A 196 11.05 -21.69 2.60
CA ILE A 196 9.87 -21.50 1.74
C ILE A 196 10.21 -21.94 0.32
N ASP A 197 9.33 -22.72 -0.30
CA ASP A 197 9.43 -23.10 -1.71
C ASP A 197 8.92 -21.97 -2.60
N ILE A 198 9.81 -21.09 -3.05
CA ILE A 198 9.49 -19.88 -3.82
C ILE A 198 8.55 -20.15 -5.03
N PRO A 199 8.70 -21.21 -5.83
CA PRO A 199 7.80 -21.50 -6.94
C PRO A 199 6.34 -21.76 -6.52
N SER A 200 6.11 -22.21 -5.29
CA SER A 200 4.77 -22.45 -4.73
C SER A 200 4.12 -21.19 -4.15
N MET A 201 4.81 -20.06 -4.18
CA MET A 201 4.35 -18.83 -3.54
C MET A 201 3.20 -18.22 -4.34
N GLU A 202 2.03 -18.13 -3.74
CA GLU A 202 0.81 -17.61 -4.35
C GLU A 202 0.34 -16.35 -3.63
N PHE A 203 -0.05 -15.34 -4.41
CA PHE A 203 -0.53 -14.06 -3.89
C PHE A 203 -1.96 -14.21 -3.36
N VAL A 204 -2.17 -13.79 -2.11
CA VAL A 204 -3.48 -13.84 -1.43
C VAL A 204 -4.19 -12.50 -1.53
N GLY A 205 -3.49 -11.40 -1.24
CA GLY A 205 -4.10 -10.07 -1.24
C GLY A 205 -3.22 -8.98 -0.61
N ILE A 206 -3.66 -7.72 -0.74
CA ILE A 206 -3.10 -6.59 0.01
C ILE A 206 -4.18 -6.04 0.93
N PHE A 207 -3.86 -5.95 2.21
CA PHE A 207 -4.77 -5.50 3.26
C PHE A 207 -4.19 -4.27 3.92
N GLU A 208 -5.05 -3.33 4.27
CA GLU A 208 -4.61 -2.09 4.88
C GLU A 208 -5.63 -1.53 5.86
N ALA A 209 -5.16 -1.24 7.07
CA ALA A 209 -5.94 -0.67 8.15
C ALA A 209 -5.08 0.27 9.02
N GLN A 210 -5.69 0.91 10.00
CA GLN A 210 -4.96 1.70 10.99
C GLN A 210 -3.95 0.80 11.72
N ALA A 211 -2.71 1.27 11.84
CA ALA A 211 -1.67 0.51 12.51
C ALA A 211 -1.94 0.43 14.02
N HIS A 212 -1.93 -0.80 14.55
CA HIS A 212 -2.18 -1.08 15.96
C HIS A 212 -1.17 -0.36 16.86
N ARG A 213 -1.67 0.32 17.92
CA ARG A 213 -0.88 1.11 18.88
C ARG A 213 -0.01 2.21 18.22
N LYS A 214 -0.41 2.70 17.05
CA LYS A 214 0.17 3.90 16.42
C LYS A 214 -0.83 5.05 16.48
N LYS A 215 -0.31 6.27 16.32
CA LYS A 215 -1.16 7.45 16.18
C LYS A 215 -2.10 7.25 14.97
N PRO A 216 -3.32 7.83 14.99
CA PRO A 216 -4.17 7.82 13.80
C PRO A 216 -3.42 8.39 12.60
N GLY A 217 -3.74 7.89 11.40
CA GLY A 217 -3.08 8.28 10.15
C GLY A 217 -1.93 7.38 9.72
N ILE A 218 -1.35 6.60 10.66
CA ILE A 218 -0.35 5.59 10.33
C ILE A 218 -1.05 4.29 9.97
N LEU A 219 -0.85 3.82 8.75
CA LEU A 219 -1.44 2.62 8.19
C LEU A 219 -0.50 1.42 8.33
N SER A 220 -1.06 0.24 8.56
CA SER A 220 -0.36 -1.03 8.40
C SER A 220 -0.82 -1.65 7.11
N ARG A 221 0.09 -1.78 6.13
CA ARG A 221 -0.15 -2.51 4.89
C ARG A 221 0.44 -3.91 5.01
N MET A 222 -0.32 -4.90 4.59
CA MET A 222 0.06 -6.31 4.59
C MET A 222 -0.13 -6.87 3.19
N THR A 223 0.96 -7.19 2.50
CA THR A 223 0.90 -8.02 1.30
C THR A 223 1.05 -9.48 1.71
N CYS A 224 0.04 -10.28 1.43
CA CYS A 224 -0.10 -11.64 1.91
C CYS A 224 0.21 -12.65 0.82
N TYR A 225 0.99 -13.67 1.17
CA TYR A 225 1.30 -14.81 0.31
C TYR A 225 1.11 -16.11 1.07
N THR A 226 0.61 -17.15 0.41
CA THR A 226 0.76 -18.53 0.85
C THR A 226 1.94 -19.18 0.13
N ALA A 227 2.53 -20.20 0.73
CA ALA A 227 3.60 -20.99 0.11
C ALA A 227 3.82 -22.29 0.87
N ILE A 228 4.24 -23.32 0.15
CA ILE A 228 4.71 -24.58 0.72
C ILE A 228 6.04 -24.33 1.44
N HIS A 229 6.24 -24.97 2.59
CA HIS A 229 7.45 -24.88 3.38
C HIS A 229 8.10 -26.24 3.62
N LYS A 230 9.39 -26.23 3.98
CA LYS A 230 10.16 -27.38 4.44
C LYS A 230 10.78 -27.08 5.81
N GLY A 231 10.76 -28.09 6.68
CA GLY A 231 11.20 -27.96 8.07
C GLY A 231 10.02 -27.90 9.05
N LYS A 232 10.33 -28.00 10.34
CA LYS A 232 9.33 -27.97 11.41
C LYS A 232 9.07 -26.52 11.84
N LEU A 233 7.80 -26.18 12.06
CA LEU A 233 7.38 -24.88 12.59
C LEU A 233 7.73 -24.78 14.07
N GLN A 234 8.98 -24.43 14.36
CA GLN A 234 9.49 -24.32 15.73
C GLN A 234 10.15 -22.96 15.92
N PRO A 235 9.39 -21.92 16.31
CA PRO A 235 10.01 -20.65 16.66
C PRO A 235 10.73 -20.73 17.99
N ASP A 236 11.58 -19.74 18.27
CA ASP A 236 12.20 -19.59 19.58
C ASP A 236 11.13 -19.37 20.64
N SER A 237 10.93 -20.38 21.50
CA SER A 237 9.91 -20.37 22.55
C SER A 237 10.14 -19.32 23.64
N GLN A 238 11.35 -18.73 23.71
CA GLN A 238 11.61 -17.59 24.59
C GLN A 238 11.03 -16.28 24.02
N ILE A 239 10.75 -16.24 22.72
CA ILE A 239 10.30 -15.05 22.01
C ILE A 239 8.84 -15.18 21.58
N TYR A 240 8.46 -16.33 21.03
CA TYR A 240 7.18 -16.56 20.40
C TYR A 240 6.50 -17.85 20.86
N GLU A 241 5.18 -17.76 21.03
CA GLU A 241 4.27 -18.90 21.15
C GLU A 241 3.53 -19.07 19.82
N VAL A 242 3.41 -20.32 19.35
CA VAL A 242 2.61 -20.67 18.18
C VAL A 242 1.16 -20.85 18.60
N ALA A 243 0.24 -20.31 17.80
CA ALA A 243 -1.18 -20.55 17.95
C ALA A 243 -1.84 -20.77 16.59
N TRP A 244 -2.81 -21.69 16.55
CA TRP A 244 -3.67 -21.92 15.40
C TRP A 244 -5.02 -21.31 15.71
N LEU A 245 -5.38 -20.26 14.97
CA LEU A 245 -6.55 -19.44 15.26
C LEU A 245 -7.63 -19.65 14.19
N SER A 246 -8.87 -19.74 14.65
CA SER A 246 -10.09 -19.80 13.82
C SER A 246 -10.68 -18.41 13.61
N TYR A 247 -11.76 -18.30 12.84
CA TYR A 247 -12.45 -17.01 12.68
C TYR A 247 -12.98 -16.45 14.01
N ALA A 248 -13.32 -17.32 14.97
CA ALA A 248 -13.80 -16.94 16.30
C ALA A 248 -12.77 -16.15 17.13
N ASP A 249 -11.48 -16.30 16.82
CA ASP A 249 -10.39 -15.68 17.58
C ASP A 249 -10.05 -14.25 17.11
N LYS A 250 -10.73 -13.76 16.06
CA LYS A 250 -10.33 -12.54 15.33
C LYS A 250 -10.21 -11.28 16.20
N GLU A 251 -11.01 -11.17 17.26
CA GLU A 251 -11.02 -9.99 18.13
C GLU A 251 -9.69 -9.76 18.87
N ASN A 252 -8.84 -10.80 18.97
CA ASN A 252 -7.52 -10.72 19.60
C ASN A 252 -6.40 -10.24 18.66
N LEU A 253 -6.75 -9.84 17.44
CA LEU A 253 -5.82 -9.47 16.37
C LEU A 253 -5.82 -7.98 16.08
N SER A 254 -4.78 -7.53 15.36
CA SER A 254 -4.75 -6.17 14.81
C SER A 254 -5.82 -5.99 13.73
N GLU A 255 -6.28 -4.75 13.49
CA GLU A 255 -7.31 -4.47 12.48
C GLU A 255 -6.97 -5.02 11.09
N VAL A 256 -5.70 -4.95 10.66
CA VAL A 256 -5.28 -5.48 9.36
C VAL A 256 -5.36 -7.02 9.32
N ASP A 257 -5.05 -7.68 10.43
CA ASP A 257 -5.13 -9.13 10.54
C ASP A 257 -6.61 -9.58 10.61
N GLN A 258 -7.49 -8.79 11.24
CA GLN A 258 -8.95 -9.03 11.21
C GLN A 258 -9.52 -8.97 9.78
N LEU A 259 -9.09 -8.00 8.96
CA LEU A 259 -9.48 -7.93 7.55
C LEU A 259 -9.06 -9.18 6.76
N ILE A 260 -7.88 -9.72 7.07
CA ILE A 260 -7.39 -10.96 6.46
C ILE A 260 -8.30 -12.13 6.87
N PHE A 261 -8.63 -12.23 8.17
CA PHE A 261 -9.53 -13.26 8.68
C PHE A 261 -10.93 -13.17 8.08
N ASP A 262 -11.49 -11.97 7.94
CA ASP A 262 -12.81 -11.75 7.33
C ASP A 262 -12.84 -12.24 5.87
N VAL A 263 -11.81 -11.95 5.07
CA VAL A 263 -11.74 -12.41 3.67
C VAL A 263 -11.54 -13.92 3.59
N LEU A 264 -10.61 -14.49 4.37
CA LEU A 264 -10.37 -15.93 4.36
C LEU A 264 -11.60 -16.73 4.82
N HIS A 265 -12.35 -16.23 5.81
CA HIS A 265 -13.61 -16.85 6.23
C HIS A 265 -14.70 -16.73 5.16
N GLN A 266 -14.85 -15.57 4.51
CA GLN A 266 -15.79 -15.40 3.39
C GLN A 266 -15.49 -16.35 2.22
N ASN A 267 -14.21 -16.68 2.01
CA ASN A 267 -13.78 -17.66 1.01
C ASN A 267 -13.96 -19.13 1.45
N GLY A 268 -14.33 -19.37 2.71
CA GLY A 268 -14.46 -20.72 3.28
C GLY A 268 -13.13 -21.38 3.67
N GLU A 269 -12.05 -20.60 3.81
CA GLU A 269 -10.72 -21.08 4.16
C GLU A 269 -10.50 -21.15 5.69
N LEU A 270 -11.26 -20.37 6.46
CA LEU A 270 -11.27 -20.42 7.94
C LEU A 270 -12.61 -20.89 8.49
N ALA A 271 -12.54 -21.74 9.52
CA ALA A 271 -13.68 -22.23 10.28
C ALA A 271 -14.25 -21.18 11.24
#